data_AF-Q8ZU51-F1
#
_entry.id   AF-Q8ZU51-F1
#
_cell.length_a   1.000
_cell.length_b   1.000
_cell.length_c   1.000
_cell.angle_alpha   90.00
_cell.angle_beta   90.00
_cell.angle_gamma   90.00
#
_symmetry.space_group_name_H-M   'P 1'
#
loop_
_entity.id
_entity.type
_entity.pdbx_description
1 polymer ?
#
loop_
_entity_poly.entity_id
_entity_poly.type
_entity_poly.pdbx_seq_one_letter_code
_entity_poly.pdbx_strand_id
1 'polypeptide(L)'
;MIAAPPAIIIVPLASKEQVLHTVNYVVSKIKQIGVGIRHVHSDGPIYIQSRNSKDGIMERVDVYIASAGGDFANVLPVREEIKEGFIERTGIVHLVQGVAVVFRYKLAGEPQLEEVVIYTAGGNYRDFKL
;
A
#
# COMPACT_ATOMS: atom_id res chain seq x y z
N MET A 1 16.33 18.79 -4.54
CA MET A 1 15.32 18.48 -3.52
C MET A 1 15.33 16.97 -3.33
N ILE A 2 15.59 16.47 -2.12
CA ILE A 2 15.63 15.02 -1.85
C ILE A 2 14.21 14.58 -1.55
N ALA A 3 13.68 13.62 -2.32
CA ALA A 3 12.40 13.01 -2.03
C ALA A 3 12.49 12.23 -0.70
N ALA A 4 11.42 12.29 0.11
CA ALA A 4 11.29 11.45 1.30
C ALA A 4 11.50 9.97 0.92
N PRO A 5 11.98 9.12 1.84
CA PRO A 5 12.06 7.69 1.58
C PRO A 5 10.66 7.12 1.27
N PRO A 6 10.56 6.04 0.47
CA PRO A 6 9.30 5.32 0.25
C PRO A 6 8.67 4.92 1.59
N ALA A 7 7.39 5.22 1.76
CA ALA A 7 6.67 4.96 3.01
C ALA A 7 6.02 3.57 2.94
N ILE A 8 6.77 2.53 3.32
CA ILE A 8 6.29 1.15 3.36
C ILE A 8 6.29 0.66 4.80
N ILE A 9 5.16 0.14 5.27
CA ILE A 9 4.99 -0.40 6.62
C ILE A 9 4.46 -1.83 6.51
N ILE A 10 5.14 -2.80 7.13
CA ILE A 10 4.62 -4.16 7.32
C ILE A 10 4.08 -4.28 8.73
N VAL A 11 2.81 -4.66 8.84
CA VAL A 11 2.05 -4.80 10.08
C VAL A 11 1.69 -6.28 10.26
N PRO A 12 2.43 -7.01 11.10
CA PRO A 12 2.05 -8.37 11.46
C PRO A 12 0.84 -8.34 12.40
N LEU A 13 -0.18 -9.11 12.06
CA LEU A 13 -1.39 -9.33 12.86
C LEU A 13 -1.53 -10.81 13.18
N ALA A 14 -2.23 -11.13 14.27
CA ALA A 14 -2.27 -12.50 14.79
C ALA A 14 -3.06 -13.45 13.88
N SER A 15 -4.04 -12.95 13.11
CA SER A 15 -4.89 -13.79 12.27
C SER A 15 -5.46 -13.03 11.07
N LYS A 16 -6.06 -13.78 10.14
CA LYS A 16 -6.75 -13.24 8.96
C LYS A 16 -7.95 -12.37 9.35
N GLU A 17 -8.66 -12.74 10.41
CA GLU A 17 -9.81 -11.99 10.94
C GLU A 17 -9.37 -10.62 11.45
N GLN A 18 -8.22 -10.54 12.11
CA GLN A 18 -7.66 -9.25 12.52
C GLN A 18 -7.30 -8.38 11.31
N VAL A 19 -6.70 -8.96 10.27
CA VAL A 19 -6.42 -8.25 9.00
C VAL A 19 -7.71 -7.67 8.42
N LEU A 20 -8.77 -8.49 8.31
CA LEU A 20 -10.09 -8.07 7.83
C LEU A 20 -10.66 -6.92 8.66
N HIS A 21 -10.64 -7.03 9.99
CA HIS A 21 -11.18 -6.00 10.88
C HIS A 21 -10.40 -4.68 10.76
N THR A 22 -9.06 -4.75 10.73
CA THR A 22 -8.20 -3.57 10.58
C THR A 22 -8.43 -2.88 9.25
N VAL A 23 -8.46 -3.62 8.14
CA VAL A 23 -8.68 -3.05 6.81
C VAL A 23 -10.09 -2.45 6.70
N ASN A 24 -11.12 -3.13 7.19
CA ASN A 24 -12.49 -2.60 7.20
C ASN A 24 -12.62 -1.32 8.03
N TYR A 25 -11.91 -1.25 9.16
CA TYR A 25 -11.83 -0.02 9.95
C TYR A 25 -11.20 1.12 9.14
N VAL A 26 -10.04 0.88 8.51
CA VAL A 26 -9.36 1.86 7.65
C VAL A 26 -10.29 2.34 6.53
N VAL A 27 -10.94 1.41 5.83
CA VAL A 27 -11.91 1.69 4.76
C VAL A 27 -13.06 2.55 5.26
N SER A 28 -13.60 2.26 6.44
CA SER A 28 -14.70 3.04 7.03
C SER A 28 -14.29 4.50 7.27
N LYS A 29 -13.04 4.74 7.69
CA LYS A 29 -12.50 6.09 7.89
C LYS A 29 -12.27 6.81 6.57
N ILE A 30 -11.80 6.10 5.55
CA ILE A 30 -11.62 6.67 4.21
C ILE A 30 -12.97 7.01 3.56
N LYS A 31 -13.99 6.18 3.74
CA LYS A 31 -15.36 6.47 3.26
C LYS A 31 -15.93 7.75 3.88
N GLN A 32 -15.60 8.05 5.14
CA GLN A 32 -16.05 9.28 5.83
C GLN A 32 -15.45 10.57 5.25
N ILE A 33 -14.26 10.50 4.67
CA ILE A 33 -13.58 11.66 4.04
C ILE A 33 -13.90 11.80 2.55
N GLY A 34 -14.73 10.92 1.99
CA GLY A 34 -15.20 11.00 0.60
C GLY A 34 -14.13 10.67 -0.47
N VAL A 35 -13.01 10.07 -0.08
CA VAL A 35 -11.93 9.69 -1.00
C VAL A 35 -12.30 8.41 -1.76
N GLY A 36 -11.92 8.34 -3.04
CA GLY A 36 -12.13 7.16 -3.87
C GLY A 36 -11.38 5.93 -3.35
N ILE A 37 -12.08 4.80 -3.26
CA ILE A 37 -11.52 3.51 -2.84
C ILE A 37 -11.64 2.52 -4.00
N ARG A 38 -10.52 1.89 -4.35
CA ARG A 38 -10.47 0.83 -5.37
C ARG A 38 -9.95 -0.45 -4.75
N HIS A 39 -10.56 -1.58 -5.10
CA HIS A 39 -10.13 -2.92 -4.66
C HIS A 39 -9.57 -3.69 -5.84
N VAL A 40 -8.43 -4.35 -5.62
CA VAL A 40 -7.80 -5.26 -6.57
C VAL A 40 -7.48 -6.58 -5.86
N HIS A 41 -7.91 -7.68 -6.46
CA HIS A 41 -7.57 -9.02 -6.00
C HIS A 41 -6.65 -9.72 -7.01
N SER A 42 -5.71 -10.51 -6.50
CA SER A 42 -4.86 -11.40 -7.28
C SER A 42 -4.74 -12.75 -6.57
N ASP A 43 -4.95 -13.83 -7.32
CA ASP A 43 -4.72 -15.19 -6.82
C ASP A 43 -3.22 -15.50 -6.63
N GLY A 44 -2.33 -14.74 -7.29
CA GLY A 44 -0.89 -14.88 -7.20
C GLY A 44 -0.19 -13.68 -6.56
N PRO A 45 1.14 -13.73 -6.39
CA PRO A 45 1.93 -12.64 -5.82
C PRO A 45 1.79 -11.35 -6.63
N ILE A 46 1.85 -10.22 -5.94
CA ILE A 46 1.80 -8.88 -6.55
C ILE A 46 2.98 -8.02 -6.13
N TYR A 47 3.40 -7.14 -7.03
CA TYR A 47 4.41 -6.13 -6.76
C TYR A 47 3.74 -4.76 -6.65
N ILE A 48 3.85 -4.14 -5.48
CA ILE A 48 3.21 -2.86 -5.17
C ILE A 48 4.31 -1.82 -4.99
N GLN A 49 4.23 -0.75 -5.75
CA GLN A 49 5.19 0.34 -5.66
C GLN A 49 4.77 1.35 -4.60
N SER A 50 5.77 1.93 -3.93
CA SER A 50 5.67 3.18 -3.19
C SER A 50 6.67 4.13 -3.82
N ARG A 51 6.16 5.18 -4.47
CA ARG A 51 7.00 6.21 -5.09
C ARG A 51 6.73 7.59 -4.52
N ASN A 52 7.76 8.41 -4.59
CA ASN A 52 7.67 9.86 -4.44
C ASN A 52 8.16 10.49 -5.74
N SER A 53 7.24 11.07 -6.50
CA SER A 53 7.53 11.60 -7.84
C SER A 53 7.58 13.13 -7.86
N LYS A 54 8.22 13.67 -8.91
CA LYS A 54 8.45 15.11 -9.10
C LYS A 54 7.16 15.93 -9.24
N ASP A 55 6.09 15.30 -9.71
CA ASP A 55 4.73 15.88 -9.83
C ASP A 55 4.02 16.04 -8.48
N GLY A 56 4.67 15.67 -7.37
CA GLY A 56 4.15 15.83 -6.02
C GLY A 56 3.26 14.67 -5.58
N ILE A 57 3.25 13.53 -6.29
CA ILE A 57 2.59 12.32 -5.80
C ILE A 57 3.48 11.64 -4.77
N MET A 58 2.89 11.32 -3.63
CA MET A 58 3.50 10.50 -2.57
C MET A 58 2.62 9.28 -2.31
N GLU A 59 3.23 8.10 -2.39
CA GLU A 59 2.54 6.84 -2.09
C GLU A 59 3.03 6.24 -0.76
N ARG A 60 2.08 5.90 0.11
CA ARG A 60 2.32 5.09 1.31
C ARG A 60 1.67 3.73 1.15
N VAL A 61 2.36 2.67 1.52
CA VAL A 61 1.88 1.29 1.44
C VAL A 61 1.91 0.66 2.83
N ASP A 62 0.74 0.35 3.37
CA ASP A 62 0.58 -0.39 4.61
C ASP A 62 0.21 -1.84 4.27
N VAL A 63 1.04 -2.79 4.71
CA VAL A 63 0.90 -4.22 4.38
C VAL A 63 0.52 -4.97 5.65
N TYR A 64 -0.67 -5.55 5.67
CA TYR A 64 -1.19 -6.34 6.77
C TYR A 64 -1.00 -7.82 6.46
N ILE A 65 -0.23 -8.51 7.30
CA ILE A 65 0.06 -9.94 7.18
C ILE A 65 -0.47 -10.68 8.40
N ALA A 66 -1.26 -11.73 8.20
CA ALA A 66 -1.63 -12.68 9.23
C ALA A 66 -0.44 -13.61 9.52
N SER A 67 0.38 -13.27 10.53
CA SER A 67 1.65 -13.96 10.80
C SER A 67 1.48 -15.44 11.15
N ALA A 68 0.39 -15.81 11.83
CA ALA A 68 0.06 -17.20 12.11
C ALA A 68 -0.60 -17.94 10.92
N GLY A 69 -1.02 -17.21 9.88
CA GLY A 69 -1.75 -17.72 8.71
C GLY A 69 -0.88 -18.03 7.50
N GLY A 70 0.45 -17.90 7.63
CA GLY A 70 1.38 -18.10 6.51
C GLY A 70 1.40 -16.96 5.49
N ASP A 71 0.85 -15.79 5.84
CA ASP A 71 0.98 -14.59 5.02
C ASP A 71 2.44 -14.15 4.92
N PHE A 72 2.80 -13.61 3.77
CA PHE A 72 4.16 -13.22 3.50
C PHE A 72 4.23 -12.03 2.55
N ALA A 73 5.05 -11.06 2.94
CA ALA A 73 5.46 -9.95 2.12
C ALA A 73 6.95 -9.67 2.33
N ASN A 74 7.61 -9.20 1.29
CA ASN A 74 8.99 -8.72 1.38
C ASN A 74 9.10 -7.32 0.77
N VAL A 75 9.99 -6.49 1.31
CA VAL A 75 10.32 -5.19 0.74
C VAL A 75 11.63 -5.32 -0.02
N LEU A 76 11.58 -5.05 -1.33
CA LEU A 76 12.78 -5.07 -2.16
C LEU A 76 13.66 -3.84 -1.85
N PRO A 77 14.98 -3.93 -2.11
CA PRO A 77 15.87 -2.79 -1.97
C PRO A 77 15.34 -1.57 -2.72
N VAL A 78 15.38 -0.41 -2.05
CA VAL A 78 14.93 0.85 -2.63
C VAL A 78 15.75 1.16 -3.87
N ARG A 79 15.06 1.49 -4.96
CA ARG A 79 15.69 1.94 -6.20
C ARG A 79 15.71 3.47 -6.21
N GLU A 80 16.86 4.03 -6.52
CA GLU A 80 17.03 5.47 -6.73
C GLU A 80 17.31 5.72 -8.22
N GLU A 81 16.59 6.66 -8.81
CA GLU A 81 16.76 7.05 -10.20
C GLU A 81 16.84 8.58 -10.30
N ILE A 82 17.83 9.10 -11.03
CA ILE A 82 17.96 10.54 -11.26
C ILE A 82 17.18 10.90 -12.53
N LYS A 83 16.09 11.65 -12.36
CA LYS A 83 15.26 12.15 -13.46
C LYS A 83 15.26 13.67 -13.46
N GLU A 84 15.87 14.28 -14.47
CA GLU A 84 15.86 15.74 -14.68
C GLU A 84 16.25 16.56 -13.43
N GLY A 85 17.27 16.11 -12.70
CA GLY A 85 17.73 16.77 -11.46
C GLY A 85 16.92 16.47 -10.20
N PHE A 86 15.93 15.56 -10.28
CA PHE A 86 15.20 15.03 -9.14
C PHE A 86 15.62 13.58 -8.87
N ILE A 87 15.82 13.22 -7.59
CA ILE A 87 16.10 11.84 -7.19
C ILE A 87 14.77 11.20 -6.84
N GLU A 88 14.24 10.39 -7.75
CA GLU A 88 13.06 9.58 -7.50
C GLU A 88 13.48 8.32 -6.75
N ARG A 89 12.79 8.06 -5.63
CA ARG A 89 13.01 6.87 -4.80
C ARG A 89 11.77 6.00 -4.88
N THR A 90 11.98 4.74 -5.26
CA THR A 90 10.91 3.75 -5.40
C THR A 90 11.17 2.56 -4.49
N GLY A 91 10.24 2.31 -3.58
CA GLY A 91 10.16 1.07 -2.80
C GLY A 91 9.21 0.10 -3.49
N ILE A 92 9.47 -1.20 -3.38
CA ILE A 92 8.60 -2.23 -3.94
C ILE A 92 8.30 -3.25 -2.86
N VAL A 93 7.02 -3.46 -2.59
CA VAL A 93 6.51 -4.58 -1.80
C VAL A 93 6.22 -5.74 -2.74
N HIS A 94 6.84 -6.89 -2.49
CA HIS A 94 6.43 -8.17 -3.06
C HIS A 94 5.50 -8.85 -2.06
N LEU A 95 4.18 -8.78 -2.31
CA LEU A 95 3.16 -9.40 -1.48
C LEU A 95 2.77 -10.74 -2.07
N VAL A 96 3.11 -11.83 -1.39
CA VAL A 96 2.77 -13.20 -1.82
C VAL A 96 1.36 -13.56 -1.34
N GLN A 97 1.08 -13.27 -0.07
CA GLN A 97 -0.24 -13.46 0.52
C GLN A 97 -0.46 -12.44 1.63
N GLY A 98 -1.64 -11.82 1.65
CA GLY A 98 -2.02 -10.80 2.63
C GLY A 98 -2.82 -9.68 2.00
N VAL A 99 -2.90 -8.55 2.69
CA VAL A 99 -3.61 -7.35 2.23
C VAL A 99 -2.70 -6.14 2.31
N ALA A 100 -2.67 -5.32 1.27
CA ALA A 100 -1.96 -4.05 1.28
C ALA A 100 -2.90 -2.90 0.97
N VAL A 101 -2.72 -1.77 1.67
CA VAL A 101 -3.47 -0.54 1.48
C VAL A 101 -2.50 0.53 0.99
N VAL A 102 -2.72 1.00 -0.23
CA VAL A 102 -1.92 2.05 -0.87
C VAL A 102 -2.68 3.36 -0.77
N PHE A 103 -2.10 4.31 -0.06
CA PHE A 103 -2.59 5.68 0.03
C PHE A 103 -1.83 6.54 -0.97
N ARG A 104 -2.56 7.21 -1.86
CA ARG A 104 -2.00 8.13 -2.85
C ARG A 104 -2.31 9.56 -2.44
N TYR A 105 -1.27 10.29 -2.07
CA TYR A 105 -1.35 11.69 -1.71
C TYR A 105 -0.86 12.55 -2.86
N LYS A 106 -1.51 13.70 -3.04
CA LYS A 106 -0.99 14.81 -3.83
C LYS A 106 -0.53 15.90 -2.90
N LEU A 107 0.76 16.21 -2.99
CA LEU A 107 1.44 17.20 -2.16
C LEU A 107 1.73 18.51 -2.91
N ALA A 108 1.41 18.56 -4.21
CA ALA A 108 1.50 19.78 -5.01
C ALA A 108 0.36 20.74 -4.61
N GLY A 109 0.68 21.73 -3.76
CA GLY A 109 -0.29 22.69 -3.23
C GLY A 109 -0.73 22.33 -1.81
N GLU A 110 -2.03 22.25 -1.57
CA GLU A 110 -2.57 21.77 -0.29
C GLU A 110 -2.53 20.23 -0.25
N PRO A 111 -1.87 19.61 0.74
CA PRO A 111 -1.77 18.16 0.83
C PRO A 111 -3.15 17.48 0.92
N GLN A 112 -3.44 16.59 -0.03
CA GLN A 112 -4.70 15.86 -0.11
C GLN A 112 -4.47 14.37 -0.37
N LEU A 113 -5.31 13.52 0.25
CA LEU A 113 -5.43 12.12 -0.14
C LEU A 113 -6.35 12.01 -1.37
N GLU A 114 -5.82 11.54 -2.50
CA GLU A 114 -6.56 11.47 -3.78
C GLU A 114 -7.25 10.12 -3.99
N GLU A 115 -6.57 9.02 -3.68
CA GLU A 115 -7.08 7.66 -3.89
C GLU A 115 -6.54 6.72 -2.82
N VAL A 116 -7.33 5.72 -2.45
CA VAL A 116 -6.85 4.54 -1.73
C VAL A 116 -7.10 3.29 -2.55
N VAL A 117 -6.04 2.49 -2.73
CA VAL A 117 -6.12 1.20 -3.43
C VAL A 117 -5.84 0.09 -2.45
N ILE A 118 -6.77 -0.85 -2.34
CA ILE A 118 -6.65 -2.02 -1.49
C ILE A 118 -6.31 -3.18 -2.40
N TYR A 119 -5.16 -3.79 -2.14
CA TYR A 119 -4.72 -5.00 -2.80
C TYR A 119 -4.90 -6.18 -1.87
N THR A 120 -5.44 -7.26 -2.40
CA THR A 120 -5.53 -8.56 -1.72
C THR A 120 -4.80 -9.59 -2.57
N ALA A 121 -3.92 -10.37 -1.96
CA ALA A 121 -3.12 -11.37 -2.65
C ALA A 121 -3.25 -12.75 -2.00
N GLY A 122 -3.29 -13.77 -2.85
CA GLY A 122 -3.33 -15.18 -2.46
C GLY A 122 -4.75 -15.70 -2.21
N GLY A 123 -4.90 -17.02 -2.36
CA GLY A 123 -6.20 -17.70 -2.28
C GLY A 123 -6.94 -17.49 -0.95
N ASN A 124 -6.19 -17.28 0.15
CA ASN A 124 -6.78 -16.97 1.45
C ASN A 124 -7.62 -15.69 1.44
N TYR A 125 -7.38 -14.77 0.51
CA TYR A 125 -8.08 -13.49 0.42
C TYR A 125 -9.02 -13.37 -0.78
N ARG A 126 -9.35 -14.48 -1.46
CA ARG A 126 -10.24 -14.48 -2.64
C ARG A 126 -11.63 -13.93 -2.35
N ASP A 127 -12.19 -14.31 -1.21
CA ASP A 127 -13.53 -13.88 -0.80
C ASP A 127 -13.52 -12.58 0.03
N PHE A 128 -12.43 -11.83 -0.01
CA PHE A 128 -12.31 -10.58 0.73
C PHE A 128 -13.28 -9.52 0.17
N LYS A 129 -14.04 -8.87 1.06
CA LYS A 129 -15.04 -7.85 0.71
C LYS A 129 -14.84 -6.59 1.57
N LEU A 130 -15.07 -5.42 0.96
CA LEU A 130 -14.92 -4.06 1.52
C LEU A 130 -16.26 -3.39 1.90
#